data_AF-A0AAW0ECU2-F1
#
_entry.id   AF-A0AAW0ECU2-F1
#
_cell.length_a   1.000
_cell.length_b   1.000
_cell.length_c   1.000
_cell.angle_alpha   90.00
_cell.angle_beta   90.00
_cell.angle_gamma   90.00
#
_symmetry.space_group_name_H-M   'P 1'
#
loop_
_entity.id
_entity.type
_entity.pdbx_description
1 polymer ?
#
loop_
_entity_poly.entity_id
_entity_poly.type
_entity_poly.pdbx_seq_one_letter_code
_entity_poly.pdbx_strand_id
1 'polypeptide(L)'
;MIWKSSILVAAVTAILTLRTNADYFEPNSTGIKYQNGFERVYIQPFGNHAFRVRASIMREPTGHEWSVLLDPPLEGPGGGQGLNHDLNVPYKGSGTVRNGDLIAQVTGGAISFLRVENNGSTTLLTSEYRDIKSLPARYYTQQFLSNSFAAEFSFSSDPDEQFYGAGQQACCEDNSVNKKGQVIDLINYNSHVTLPVYMSNKVDITAMLPKCL
;
A
#
# COMPACT_ATOMS: atom_id res chain seq x y z
N MET A 1 -50.41 35.81 51.68
CA MET A 1 -49.01 36.18 51.42
C MET A 1 -48.23 34.89 51.13
N ILE A 2 -48.00 34.67 49.83
CA ILE A 2 -46.94 33.88 49.18
C ILE A 2 -47.00 32.34 49.29
N TRP A 3 -47.61 31.75 48.26
CA TRP A 3 -47.48 30.36 47.80
C TRP A 3 -46.16 30.26 46.99
N LYS A 4 -45.27 29.31 47.31
CA LYS A 4 -44.04 29.07 46.52
C LYS A 4 -44.19 27.79 45.70
N SER A 5 -44.52 27.95 44.42
CA SER A 5 -44.46 26.89 43.41
C SER A 5 -43.01 26.63 43.03
N SER A 6 -42.55 25.38 43.17
CA SER A 6 -41.23 24.93 42.74
C SER A 6 -41.35 24.38 41.32
N ILE A 7 -40.76 25.09 40.35
CA ILE A 7 -40.67 24.65 38.95
C ILE A 7 -39.43 23.78 38.83
N LEU A 8 -39.63 22.47 38.62
CA LEU A 8 -38.58 21.54 38.21
C LEU A 8 -38.35 21.69 36.71
N VAL A 9 -37.23 22.30 36.33
CA VAL A 9 -36.76 22.34 34.94
C VAL A 9 -36.03 21.02 34.67
N ALA A 10 -36.68 20.11 33.94
CA ALA A 10 -36.05 18.90 33.43
C ALA A 10 -35.15 19.26 32.25
N ALA A 11 -33.84 19.23 32.44
CA ALA A 11 -32.87 19.36 31.36
C ALA A 11 -32.86 18.07 30.55
N VAL A 12 -33.49 18.09 29.37
CA VAL A 12 -33.36 17.03 28.38
C VAL A 12 -31.98 17.19 27.73
N THR A 13 -31.01 16.40 28.16
CA THR A 13 -29.74 16.24 27.45
C THR A 13 -29.98 15.43 26.18
N ALA A 14 -30.14 16.13 25.05
CA ALA A 14 -30.05 15.53 23.73
C ALA A 14 -28.61 15.04 23.50
N ILE A 15 -28.41 13.73 23.49
CA ILE A 15 -27.16 13.12 23.05
C ILE A 15 -27.15 13.25 21.52
N LEU A 16 -26.52 14.33 21.04
CA LEU A 16 -26.11 14.46 19.65
C LEU A 16 -25.03 13.41 19.39
N THR A 17 -25.41 12.31 18.77
CA THR A 17 -24.46 11.41 18.09
C THR A 17 -23.91 12.16 16.89
N LEU A 18 -22.82 12.90 17.10
CA LEU A 18 -21.94 13.33 16.02
C LEU A 18 -21.45 12.04 15.34
N ARG A 19 -21.98 11.76 14.15
CA ARG A 19 -21.30 10.86 13.22
C ARG A 19 -20.02 11.57 12.83
N THR A 20 -18.92 11.23 13.48
CA THR A 20 -17.61 11.57 12.98
C THR A 20 -17.52 10.99 11.57
N ASN A 21 -17.07 11.78 10.60
CA ASN A 21 -16.42 11.22 9.42
C ASN A 21 -15.49 10.13 9.94
N ALA A 22 -15.48 8.93 9.36
CA ALA A 22 -14.62 7.86 9.85
C ALA A 22 -13.20 8.43 10.06
N ASP A 23 -12.80 8.60 11.33
CA ASP A 23 -11.57 9.32 11.67
C ASP A 23 -10.44 8.55 11.02
N TYR A 24 -9.66 9.23 10.17
CA TYR A 24 -8.55 8.62 9.48
C TYR A 24 -7.60 7.99 10.51
N PHE A 25 -7.27 6.71 10.33
CA PHE A 25 -6.33 6.05 11.23
C PHE A 25 -4.90 6.51 10.89
N GLU A 26 -4.40 7.49 11.63
CA GLU A 26 -3.01 7.94 11.51
C GLU A 26 -2.02 6.77 11.67
N PRO A 27 -0.90 6.78 10.92
CA PRO A 27 0.07 5.69 10.99
C PRO A 27 0.57 5.47 12.41
N ASN A 28 0.58 4.21 12.86
CA ASN A 28 1.09 3.84 14.18
C ASN A 28 2.62 3.82 14.28
N SER A 29 3.32 3.94 13.16
CA SER A 29 4.78 4.00 13.06
C SER A 29 5.22 4.72 11.78
N THR A 30 6.41 5.30 11.80
CA THR A 30 7.09 5.88 10.64
C THR A 30 7.52 4.84 9.61
N GLY A 31 7.58 3.55 9.96
CA GLY A 31 7.82 2.46 9.02
C GLY A 31 8.54 1.26 9.62
N ILE A 32 8.66 0.21 8.79
CA ILE A 32 9.38 -1.03 9.07
C ILE A 32 10.66 -1.09 8.23
N LYS A 33 11.79 -1.41 8.87
CA LYS A 33 13.00 -1.92 8.21
C LYS A 33 13.10 -3.43 8.46
N TYR A 34 12.91 -4.21 7.41
CA TYR A 34 13.13 -5.65 7.41
C TYR A 34 14.54 -5.97 6.89
N GLN A 35 15.32 -6.71 7.69
CA GLN A 35 16.69 -7.11 7.35
C GLN A 35 16.77 -8.64 7.16
N ASN A 36 17.09 -9.06 5.93
CA ASN A 36 17.25 -10.47 5.56
C ASN A 36 18.65 -10.71 4.99
N GLY A 37 19.62 -11.00 5.87
CA GLY A 37 21.01 -11.15 5.46
C GLY A 37 21.50 -9.88 4.75
N PHE A 38 21.78 -9.97 3.45
CA PHE A 38 22.22 -8.85 2.61
C PHE A 38 21.08 -7.95 2.09
N GLU A 39 19.82 -8.40 2.17
CA GLU A 39 18.64 -7.66 1.73
C GLU A 39 18.12 -6.73 2.83
N ARG A 40 17.72 -5.53 2.42
CA ARG A 40 17.08 -4.49 3.24
C ARG A 40 15.79 -4.07 2.57
N VAL A 41 14.67 -4.16 3.28
CA VAL A 41 13.36 -3.70 2.80
C VAL A 41 12.80 -2.67 3.75
N TYR A 42 12.41 -1.53 3.22
CA TYR A 42 11.78 -0.43 3.94
C TYR A 42 10.31 -0.35 3.51
N ILE A 43 9.40 -0.35 4.49
CA ILE A 43 7.96 -0.23 4.28
C ILE A 43 7.50 0.97 5.10
N GLN A 44 7.09 2.04 4.43
CA GLN A 44 6.74 3.30 5.09
C GLN A 44 5.35 3.79 4.64
N PRO A 45 4.55 4.38 5.54
CA PRO A 45 3.31 5.05 5.16
C PRO A 45 3.62 6.19 4.19
N PHE A 46 2.81 6.33 3.14
CA PHE A 46 3.07 7.30 2.06
C PHE A 46 1.77 7.82 1.44
N GLY A 47 1.17 8.81 2.08
CA GLY A 47 -0.11 9.39 1.69
C GLY A 47 -1.28 8.64 2.31
N ASN A 48 -2.49 8.99 1.89
CA ASN A 48 -3.72 8.39 2.41
C ASN A 48 -3.84 6.93 1.99
N HIS A 49 -4.02 6.02 2.96
CA HIS A 49 -4.24 4.58 2.74
C HIS A 49 -3.18 3.90 1.85
N ALA A 50 -1.91 4.33 1.94
CA ALA A 50 -0.86 3.89 1.04
C ALA A 50 0.46 3.59 1.76
N PHE A 51 1.23 2.67 1.17
CA PHE A 51 2.58 2.31 1.61
C PHE A 51 3.57 2.45 0.45
N ARG A 52 4.76 2.96 0.75
CA ARG A 52 5.92 2.93 -0.12
C ARG A 52 6.86 1.82 0.34
N VAL A 53 7.16 0.91 -0.59
CA VAL A 53 8.09 -0.20 -0.36
C VAL A 53 9.35 0.02 -1.17
N ARG A 54 10.50 -0.07 -0.52
CA ARG A 54 11.82 0.03 -1.17
C ARG A 54 12.69 -1.13 -0.72
N ALA A 55 13.26 -1.86 -1.68
CA ALA A 55 14.17 -2.95 -1.40
C ALA A 55 15.54 -2.69 -2.02
N SER A 56 16.61 -3.07 -1.31
CA SER A 56 17.99 -2.94 -1.74
C SER A 56 18.82 -4.11 -1.22
N ILE A 57 19.88 -4.46 -1.95
CA ILE A 57 20.87 -5.46 -1.54
C ILE A 57 22.20 -4.79 -1.20
N MET A 58 22.93 -5.34 -0.22
CA MET A 58 24.28 -4.97 0.24
C MET A 58 24.43 -3.56 0.84
N ARG A 59 23.94 -2.53 0.16
CA ARG A 59 23.96 -1.12 0.57
C ARG A 59 22.55 -0.59 0.84
N GLU A 60 22.46 0.49 1.59
CA GLU A 60 21.22 1.26 1.72
C GLU A 60 21.04 2.16 0.49
N PRO A 61 19.79 2.53 0.13
CA PRO A 61 19.53 3.48 -0.93
C PRO A 61 20.24 4.81 -0.68
N THR A 62 20.82 5.40 -1.72
CA THR A 62 21.67 6.60 -1.62
C THR A 62 20.87 7.91 -1.59
N GLY A 63 19.58 7.86 -1.92
CA GLY A 63 18.71 9.03 -2.07
C GLY A 63 18.87 9.76 -3.40
N HIS A 64 19.80 9.33 -4.26
CA HIS A 64 20.03 9.89 -5.59
C HIS A 64 19.32 9.09 -6.70
N GLU A 65 18.57 8.05 -6.33
CA GLU A 65 17.76 7.28 -7.26
C GLU A 65 16.61 8.13 -7.82
N TRP A 66 16.30 7.96 -9.11
CA TRP A 66 15.15 8.63 -9.70
C TRP A 66 13.85 8.16 -9.04
N SER A 67 13.01 9.13 -8.67
CA SER A 67 11.66 8.89 -8.14
C SER A 67 10.67 9.72 -8.94
N VAL A 68 9.59 9.09 -9.39
CA VAL A 68 8.45 9.78 -10.03
C VAL A 68 7.44 10.27 -8.98
N LEU A 69 7.48 9.68 -7.78
CA LEU A 69 6.59 10.04 -6.69
C LEU A 69 7.13 11.26 -5.93
N LEU A 70 6.24 12.21 -5.62
CA LEU A 70 6.49 13.37 -4.79
C LEU A 70 6.64 12.96 -3.32
N ASP A 71 7.70 13.43 -2.66
CA ASP A 71 8.04 13.09 -1.28
C ASP A 71 8.24 14.38 -0.46
N PRO A 72 7.30 14.78 0.41
CA PRO A 72 6.05 14.08 0.77
C PRO A 72 4.98 14.13 -0.35
N PRO A 73 3.96 13.24 -0.28
CA PRO A 73 2.78 13.32 -1.14
C PRO A 73 2.06 14.66 -1.02
N LEU A 74 1.30 15.02 -2.07
CA LEU A 74 0.48 16.24 -2.06
C LEU A 74 -0.61 16.23 -0.98
N GLU A 75 -1.11 15.04 -0.63
CA GLU A 75 -2.13 14.84 0.39
C GLU A 75 -1.87 13.56 1.18
N GLY A 76 -2.14 13.63 2.48
CA GLY A 76 -2.11 12.51 3.41
C GLY A 76 -0.84 12.41 4.26
N PRO A 77 -0.81 11.47 5.22
CA PRO A 77 0.28 11.35 6.17
C PRO A 77 1.48 10.59 5.61
N GLY A 78 2.64 10.82 6.22
CA GLY A 78 3.91 10.22 5.79
C GLY A 78 4.59 11.00 4.66
N GLY A 79 5.72 10.47 4.19
CA GLY A 79 6.61 11.19 3.28
C GLY A 79 7.47 12.26 3.96
N GLY A 80 8.47 12.79 3.26
CA GLY A 80 9.49 13.70 3.75
C GLY A 80 10.49 13.08 4.74
N GLN A 81 10.33 11.80 5.08
CA GLN A 81 11.08 11.11 6.14
C GLN A 81 12.33 10.35 5.66
N GLY A 82 12.66 10.40 4.36
CA GLY A 82 13.80 9.66 3.82
C GLY A 82 13.69 8.16 4.12
N LEU A 83 14.69 7.58 4.79
CA LEU A 83 14.73 6.17 5.21
C LEU A 83 14.41 5.95 6.71
N ASN A 84 13.83 6.95 7.39
CA ASN A 84 13.46 6.82 8.80
C ASN A 84 12.39 5.73 8.99
N HIS A 85 12.54 4.95 10.06
CA HIS A 85 11.67 3.84 10.44
C HIS A 85 11.76 3.65 11.96
N ASP A 86 10.69 3.19 12.61
CA ASP A 86 10.72 2.90 14.05
C ASP A 86 10.90 1.41 14.33
N LEU A 87 10.39 0.55 13.43
CA LEU A 87 10.36 -0.88 13.64
C LEU A 87 11.48 -1.57 12.87
N ASN A 88 12.35 -2.29 13.58
CA ASN A 88 13.37 -3.15 13.00
C ASN A 88 12.96 -4.61 13.11
N VAL A 89 12.71 -5.26 11.97
CA VAL A 89 12.29 -6.66 11.88
C VAL A 89 13.47 -7.51 11.41
N PRO A 90 13.96 -8.46 12.24
CA PRO A 90 15.07 -9.34 11.87
C PRO A 90 14.61 -10.43 10.88
N TYR A 91 15.56 -11.24 10.41
CA TYR A 91 15.28 -12.38 9.53
C TYR A 91 14.20 -13.32 10.13
N LYS A 92 13.18 -13.65 9.31
CA LYS A 92 11.98 -14.41 9.71
C LYS A 92 11.15 -13.78 10.84
N GLY A 93 11.42 -12.52 11.20
CA GLY A 93 10.61 -11.77 12.15
C GLY A 93 9.22 -11.43 11.59
N SER A 94 8.41 -10.85 12.46
CA SER A 94 7.10 -10.32 12.12
C SER A 94 6.95 -8.88 12.58
N GLY A 95 6.24 -8.08 11.80
CA GLY A 95 5.93 -6.70 12.14
C GLY A 95 4.72 -6.22 11.36
N THR A 96 3.98 -5.26 11.90
CA THR A 96 2.78 -4.71 11.28
C THR A 96 2.77 -3.19 11.42
N VAL A 97 2.37 -2.52 10.34
CA VAL A 97 2.09 -1.08 10.35
C VAL A 97 0.75 -0.87 9.66
N ARG A 98 -0.06 0.03 10.22
CA ARG A 98 -1.36 0.42 9.66
C ARG A 98 -1.30 1.89 9.27
N ASN A 99 -1.85 2.22 8.11
CA ASN A 99 -2.03 3.58 7.61
C ASN A 99 -3.43 3.69 6.99
N GLY A 100 -4.34 4.39 7.67
CA GLY A 100 -5.76 4.38 7.35
C GLY A 100 -6.34 2.96 7.38
N ASP A 101 -6.98 2.58 6.28
CA ASP A 101 -7.56 1.26 6.04
C ASP A 101 -6.59 0.24 5.46
N LEU A 102 -5.33 0.62 5.21
CA LEU A 102 -4.32 -0.29 4.69
C LEU A 102 -3.39 -0.77 5.80
N ILE A 103 -3.14 -2.08 5.85
CA ILE A 103 -2.18 -2.72 6.74
C ILE A 103 -1.08 -3.35 5.91
N ALA A 104 0.17 -3.00 6.20
CA ALA A 104 1.34 -3.72 5.73
C ALA A 104 1.81 -4.65 6.85
N GLN A 105 1.89 -5.94 6.55
CA GLN A 105 2.32 -6.97 7.47
C GLN A 105 3.53 -7.70 6.90
N VAL A 106 4.54 -7.90 7.74
CA VAL A 106 5.66 -8.79 7.50
C VAL A 106 5.44 -10.03 8.38
N THR A 107 5.40 -11.21 7.77
CA THR A 107 5.26 -12.50 8.49
C THR A 107 6.26 -13.50 7.93
N GLY A 108 7.18 -13.98 8.76
CA GLY A 108 8.17 -14.97 8.35
C GLY A 108 9.03 -14.50 7.16
N GLY A 109 9.27 -13.19 7.09
CA GLY A 109 10.04 -12.53 6.02
C GLY A 109 9.31 -12.26 4.70
N ALA A 110 8.02 -12.55 4.63
CA ALA A 110 7.17 -12.18 3.49
C ALA A 110 6.27 -10.99 3.81
N ILE A 111 6.02 -10.17 2.80
CA ILE A 111 5.20 -8.97 2.91
C ILE A 111 3.78 -9.27 2.39
N SER A 112 2.77 -8.82 3.12
CA SER A 112 1.36 -8.89 2.73
C SER A 112 0.67 -7.57 3.00
N PHE A 113 -0.23 -7.18 2.10
CA PHE A 113 -1.06 -5.98 2.21
C PHE A 113 -2.50 -6.38 2.40
N LEU A 114 -3.10 -5.88 3.48
CA LEU A 114 -4.49 -6.15 3.84
C LEU A 114 -5.28 -4.84 3.90
N ARG A 115 -6.53 -4.87 3.45
CA ARG A 115 -7.50 -3.80 3.73
C ARG A 115 -8.27 -4.12 5.00
N VAL A 116 -8.50 -3.12 5.83
CA VAL A 116 -9.48 -3.15 6.92
C VAL A 116 -10.83 -2.71 6.36
N GLU A 117 -11.81 -3.59 6.45
CA GLU A 117 -13.18 -3.31 6.00
C GLU A 117 -13.97 -2.60 7.12
N ASN A 118 -15.08 -1.95 6.75
CA ASN A 118 -15.94 -1.21 7.69
C ASN A 118 -16.52 -2.10 8.82
N ASN A 119 -16.62 -3.41 8.59
CA ASN A 119 -17.07 -4.39 9.58
C ASN A 119 -15.96 -4.82 10.56
N GLY A 120 -14.74 -4.28 10.43
CA GLY A 120 -13.55 -4.65 11.20
C GLY A 120 -12.84 -5.91 10.74
N SER A 121 -13.34 -6.59 9.70
CA SER A 121 -12.64 -7.72 9.07
C SER A 121 -11.50 -7.24 8.17
N THR A 122 -10.58 -8.14 7.83
CA THR A 122 -9.46 -7.83 6.95
C THR A 122 -9.53 -8.64 5.66
N THR A 123 -9.38 -7.97 4.52
CA THR A 123 -9.30 -8.59 3.20
C THR A 123 -7.87 -8.55 2.70
N LEU A 124 -7.32 -9.69 2.25
CA LEU A 124 -5.98 -9.72 1.64
C LEU A 124 -6.07 -9.10 0.24
N LEU A 125 -5.30 -8.04 -0.01
CA LEU A 125 -5.19 -7.44 -1.33
C LEU A 125 -4.18 -8.20 -2.17
N THR A 126 -2.95 -8.27 -1.69
CA THR A 126 -1.87 -9.03 -2.30
C THR A 126 -0.81 -9.39 -1.26
N SER A 127 -0.03 -10.42 -1.56
CA SER A 127 1.12 -10.84 -0.77
C SER A 127 2.24 -11.23 -1.70
N GLU A 128 3.46 -11.26 -1.19
CA GLU A 128 4.58 -11.83 -1.92
C GLU A 128 4.33 -13.29 -2.25
N TYR A 129 4.50 -13.65 -3.53
CA TYR A 129 4.20 -14.99 -4.01
C TYR A 129 5.16 -16.01 -3.39
N ARG A 130 4.62 -16.97 -2.64
CA ARG A 130 5.39 -18.04 -2.00
C ARG A 130 4.64 -19.35 -2.12
N ASP A 131 5.33 -20.35 -2.64
CA ASP A 131 4.93 -21.75 -2.58
C ASP A 131 6.10 -22.61 -2.08
N ILE A 132 5.84 -23.86 -1.70
CA ILE A 132 6.84 -24.83 -1.22
C ILE A 132 7.93 -25.06 -2.27
N LYS A 133 7.59 -24.92 -3.56
CA LYS A 133 8.48 -25.16 -4.71
C LYS A 133 8.58 -23.96 -5.67
N SER A 134 8.35 -22.74 -5.19
CA SER A 134 8.56 -21.54 -6.00
C SER A 134 9.98 -20.98 -5.83
N LEU A 135 10.38 -20.12 -6.77
CA LEU A 135 11.47 -19.19 -6.54
C LEU A 135 11.10 -18.21 -5.39
N PRO A 136 12.09 -17.60 -4.72
CA PRO A 136 11.84 -16.53 -3.77
C PRO A 136 11.10 -15.35 -4.43
N ALA A 137 10.13 -14.76 -3.73
CA ALA A 137 9.32 -13.65 -4.25
C ALA A 137 10.14 -12.41 -4.64
N ARG A 138 11.27 -12.18 -3.95
CA ARG A 138 12.23 -11.13 -4.24
C ARG A 138 13.52 -11.79 -4.68
N TYR A 139 13.76 -11.78 -5.99
CA TYR A 139 14.92 -12.42 -6.59
C TYR A 139 15.85 -11.37 -7.18
N TYR A 140 17.15 -11.52 -6.92
CA TYR A 140 18.16 -10.54 -7.32
C TYR A 140 19.27 -11.24 -8.11
N THR A 141 19.60 -10.69 -9.28
CA THR A 141 20.73 -11.13 -10.08
C THR A 141 21.72 -9.98 -10.20
N GLN A 142 22.90 -10.14 -9.61
CA GLN A 142 23.96 -9.13 -9.63
C GLN A 142 25.20 -9.68 -10.31
N GLN A 143 25.78 -8.91 -11.23
CA GLN A 143 27.10 -9.21 -11.79
C GLN A 143 28.18 -8.70 -10.84
N PHE A 144 29.24 -9.49 -10.61
CA PHE A 144 30.33 -9.12 -9.69
C PHE A 144 31.10 -7.85 -10.09
N LEU A 145 31.02 -7.44 -11.36
CA LEU A 145 31.70 -6.26 -11.91
C LEU A 145 30.97 -4.94 -11.60
N SER A 146 29.71 -5.00 -11.16
CA SER A 146 28.88 -3.81 -10.97
C SER A 146 28.07 -3.87 -9.68
N ASN A 147 27.83 -2.70 -9.10
CA ASN A 147 26.93 -2.54 -7.95
C ASN A 147 25.44 -2.48 -8.36
N SER A 148 25.15 -2.53 -9.66
CA SER A 148 23.79 -2.63 -10.19
C SER A 148 23.33 -4.08 -10.23
N PHE A 149 22.03 -4.30 -10.02
CA PHE A 149 21.41 -5.62 -10.01
C PHE A 149 20.10 -5.61 -10.80
N ALA A 150 19.76 -6.76 -11.39
CA ALA A 150 18.42 -7.04 -11.86
C ALA A 150 17.58 -7.55 -10.69
N ALA A 151 16.31 -7.17 -10.65
CA ALA A 151 15.39 -7.56 -9.60
C ALA A 151 14.08 -8.05 -10.19
N GLU A 152 13.58 -9.15 -9.64
CA GLU A 152 12.30 -9.75 -9.98
C GLU A 152 11.46 -9.82 -8.71
N PHE A 153 10.29 -9.17 -8.74
CA PHE A 153 9.36 -9.11 -7.63
C PHE A 153 8.06 -9.82 -8.02
N SER A 154 7.69 -10.85 -7.27
CA SER A 154 6.52 -11.69 -7.54
C SER A 154 5.47 -11.53 -6.44
N PHE A 155 4.23 -11.30 -6.86
CA PHE A 155 3.08 -11.13 -5.97
C PHE A 155 1.97 -12.14 -6.32
N SER A 156 1.23 -12.57 -5.31
CA SER A 156 0.06 -13.42 -5.47
C SER A 156 -1.07 -12.64 -6.15
N SER A 157 -1.74 -13.29 -7.10
CA SER A 157 -2.93 -12.75 -7.77
C SER A 157 -4.02 -13.81 -7.85
N ASP A 158 -5.28 -13.40 -7.83
CA ASP A 158 -6.40 -14.34 -7.85
C ASP A 158 -6.90 -14.57 -9.29
N PRO A 159 -7.47 -15.75 -9.62
CA PRO A 159 -7.92 -16.04 -10.99
C PRO A 159 -9.02 -15.10 -11.51
N ASP A 160 -9.85 -14.58 -10.61
CA ASP A 160 -10.97 -13.66 -10.87
C ASP A 160 -10.59 -12.17 -10.81
N GLU A 161 -9.35 -11.88 -10.40
CA GLU A 161 -8.82 -10.53 -10.33
C GLU A 161 -8.65 -9.92 -11.73
N GLN A 162 -9.08 -8.67 -11.88
CA GLN A 162 -8.95 -7.89 -13.10
C GLN A 162 -7.98 -6.75 -12.88
N PHE A 163 -7.16 -6.46 -13.89
CA PHE A 163 -6.18 -5.37 -13.86
C PHE A 163 -6.50 -4.34 -14.94
N TYR A 164 -6.49 -3.07 -14.57
CA TYR A 164 -6.77 -1.96 -15.48
C TYR A 164 -5.64 -0.92 -15.45
N GLY A 165 -5.35 -0.28 -16.58
CA GLY A 165 -4.28 0.71 -16.71
C GLY A 165 -3.08 0.15 -17.46
N ALA A 166 -1.89 0.20 -16.84
CA ALA A 166 -0.59 -0.19 -17.40
C ALA A 166 -0.05 0.70 -18.55
N GLY A 167 -0.69 1.84 -18.80
CA GLY A 167 -0.30 2.82 -19.82
C GLY A 167 -1.21 2.79 -21.03
N GLN A 168 -0.65 3.13 -22.20
CA GLN A 168 -1.35 3.15 -23.48
C GLN A 168 -0.75 2.09 -24.41
N GLN A 169 -1.60 1.16 -24.84
CA GLN A 169 -1.28 0.14 -25.83
C GLN A 169 -2.32 0.22 -26.94
N ALA A 170 -2.00 0.94 -28.01
CA ALA A 170 -2.87 1.05 -29.18
C ALA A 170 -2.47 0.11 -30.32
N CYS A 171 -1.30 -0.53 -30.23
CA CYS A 171 -0.87 -1.56 -31.18
C CYS A 171 -1.41 -2.96 -30.80
N CYS A 172 -1.35 -3.89 -31.74
CA CYS A 172 -1.55 -5.33 -31.52
C CYS A 172 -2.99 -5.79 -31.23
N GLU A 173 -4.01 -5.03 -31.66
CA GLU A 173 -5.43 -5.38 -31.50
C GLU A 173 -5.84 -5.73 -30.05
N ASP A 174 -5.13 -5.15 -29.08
CA ASP A 174 -5.50 -5.28 -27.67
C ASP A 174 -6.74 -4.45 -27.38
N ASN A 175 -7.89 -5.00 -27.76
CA ASN A 175 -9.21 -4.42 -27.57
C ASN A 175 -9.74 -4.68 -26.16
N SER A 176 -8.87 -5.01 -25.20
CA SER A 176 -9.25 -5.35 -23.83
C SER A 176 -8.83 -4.27 -22.85
N VAL A 177 -9.76 -3.91 -21.94
CA VAL A 177 -9.45 -3.03 -20.81
C VAL A 177 -8.83 -3.82 -19.66
N ASN A 178 -9.24 -5.09 -19.50
CA ASN A 178 -8.69 -6.00 -18.50
C ASN A 178 -7.38 -6.62 -19.00
N LYS A 179 -6.28 -6.26 -18.36
CA LYS A 179 -4.92 -6.73 -18.66
C LYS A 179 -4.54 -8.03 -17.96
N LYS A 180 -5.48 -8.69 -17.28
CA LYS A 180 -5.22 -9.99 -16.63
C LYS A 180 -4.78 -11.04 -17.64
N GLY A 181 -3.67 -11.71 -17.34
CA GLY A 181 -3.08 -12.75 -18.20
C GLY A 181 -2.22 -12.20 -19.34
N GLN A 182 -2.07 -10.89 -19.47
CA GLN A 182 -1.18 -10.27 -20.44
C GLN A 182 0.19 -9.98 -19.82
N VAL A 183 1.23 -10.07 -20.64
CA VAL A 183 2.58 -9.61 -20.31
C VAL A 183 2.81 -8.29 -21.03
N ILE A 184 3.23 -7.27 -20.29
CA ILE A 184 3.45 -5.92 -20.81
C ILE A 184 4.93 -5.60 -20.69
N ASP A 185 5.59 -5.46 -21.84
CA ASP A 185 7.01 -5.11 -21.91
C ASP A 185 7.20 -3.62 -21.65
N LEU A 186 8.03 -3.24 -20.68
CA LEU A 186 8.28 -1.84 -20.33
C LEU A 186 9.24 -1.15 -21.32
N ILE A 187 8.87 -1.15 -22.61
CA ILE A 187 9.60 -0.54 -23.72
C ILE A 187 8.65 0.39 -24.48
N ASN A 188 9.08 1.63 -24.67
CA ASN A 188 8.29 2.63 -25.39
C ASN A 188 8.58 2.60 -26.90
N TYR A 189 7.54 2.63 -27.71
CA TYR A 189 7.61 2.77 -29.16
C TYR A 189 6.34 3.44 -29.70
N ASN A 190 6.25 3.63 -31.03
CA ASN A 190 5.10 4.34 -31.61
C ASN A 190 3.77 3.64 -31.23
N SER A 191 2.85 4.41 -30.65
CA SER A 191 1.55 3.92 -30.15
C SER A 191 1.59 2.94 -28.98
N HIS A 192 2.74 2.80 -28.31
CA HIS A 192 2.93 1.99 -27.10
C HIS A 192 3.72 2.78 -26.05
N VAL A 193 3.03 3.23 -25.01
CA VAL A 193 3.59 3.97 -23.89
C VAL A 193 3.30 3.18 -22.62
N THR A 194 4.33 2.59 -22.05
CA THR A 194 4.18 1.78 -20.84
C THR A 194 4.27 2.63 -19.59
N LEU A 195 3.33 2.41 -18.67
CA LEU A 195 3.34 3.03 -17.36
C LEU A 195 2.96 1.95 -16.34
N PRO A 196 3.88 1.50 -15.46
CA PRO A 196 3.61 0.42 -14.51
C PRO A 196 2.74 0.90 -13.32
N VAL A 197 1.60 1.51 -13.64
CA VAL A 197 0.55 1.94 -12.72
C VAL A 197 -0.73 1.27 -13.17
N TYR A 198 -1.32 0.47 -12.30
CA TYR A 198 -2.54 -0.27 -12.58
C TYR A 198 -3.45 -0.31 -11.35
N MET A 199 -4.72 -0.58 -11.58
CA MET A 199 -5.74 -0.75 -10.56
C MET A 199 -6.26 -2.18 -10.61
N SER A 200 -6.54 -2.75 -9.43
CA SER A 200 -7.16 -4.06 -9.28
C SER A 200 -8.62 -3.92 -8.84
N ASN A 201 -9.50 -4.77 -9.36
CA ASN A 201 -10.91 -4.83 -8.95
C ASN A 201 -11.12 -5.34 -7.50
N LYS A 202 -10.07 -5.84 -6.81
CA LYS A 202 -10.14 -6.14 -5.37
C LYS A 202 -10.39 -4.91 -4.52
N VAL A 203 -10.10 -3.73 -5.08
CA VAL A 203 -10.50 -2.45 -4.50
C VAL A 203 -11.86 -2.10 -5.08
N ASP A 204 -12.91 -2.26 -4.27
CA ASP A 204 -14.23 -1.78 -4.66
C ASP A 204 -14.16 -0.25 -4.80
N ILE A 205 -14.24 0.23 -6.04
CA ILE A 205 -14.20 1.65 -6.38
C ILE A 205 -15.38 2.40 -5.75
N THR A 206 -16.47 1.71 -5.37
CA THR A 206 -17.58 2.36 -4.65
C THR A 206 -17.22 2.81 -3.23
N ALA A 207 -16.11 2.32 -2.66
CA ALA A 207 -15.57 2.81 -1.39
C ALA A 207 -14.71 4.08 -1.54
N MET A 208 -14.22 4.40 -2.75
CA MET A 208 -13.37 5.58 -3.01
C MET A 208 -14.15 6.79 -3.57
N LEU A 209 -15.36 6.60 -4.09
CA LEU A 209 -16.19 7.72 -4.51
C LEU A 209 -16.85 8.35 -3.27
N PRO A 210 -16.66 9.66 -3.00
CA PRO A 210 -17.57 10.34 -2.11
C PRO A 210 -18.96 10.15 -2.71
N LYS A 211 -19.90 9.61 -1.93
CA LYS A 211 -21.32 9.59 -2.29
C LYS A 211 -21.78 11.04 -2.40
N CYS A 212 -21.53 11.66 -3.55
CA CYS A 212 -22.21 12.89 -3.95
C CYS A 212 -23.63 12.47 -4.31
N LEU A 213 -24.51 12.56 -3.31
CA LEU A 213 -25.96 12.71 -3.45
C LEU A 213 -26.31 14.12 -2.99
#